data_AF-A0A8S4N1I9-F1
#
_entry.id   AF-A0A8S4N1I9-F1
#
_cell.length_a   1.000
_cell.length_b   1.000
_cell.length_c   1.000
_cell.angle_alpha   90.00
_cell.angle_beta   90.00
_cell.angle_gamma   90.00
#
_symmetry.space_group_name_H-M   'P 1'
#
loop_
_entity.id
_entity.type
_entity.pdbx_description
1 polymer ?
#
loop_
_entity_poly.entity_id
_entity_poly.type
_entity_poly.pdbx_seq_one_letter_code
_entity_poly.pdbx_strand_id
1 'polypeptide(L)'
;MTEFHLRRIGIPPSHPEVGNCLRLKNHNNARTTFGRDTSQSHYIDSTQYERLISRRQAEITCLETQNGALQFVLKDMSLNGTYVNDVRVNGQCVLNSGDCVTFGHIQGVKISPGQYAPQKNSEVKFVFEEVTEDNQSLEPEILAQTSQTVQTQIIIIWMGDV
;
A
#
# COMPACT_ATOMS: atom_id res chain seq x y z
N MET A 1 8.49 -0.28 18.86
CA MET A 1 8.51 0.97 18.08
C MET A 1 7.46 0.83 17.00
N THR A 2 6.49 1.74 16.92
CA THR A 2 5.44 1.69 15.89
C THR A 2 5.99 2.17 14.55
N GLU A 3 5.82 1.38 13.51
CA GLU A 3 6.16 1.72 12.14
C GLU A 3 4.91 1.88 11.28
N PHE A 4 5.04 2.63 10.19
CA PHE A 4 3.96 2.84 9.24
C PHE A 4 4.50 2.60 7.85
N HIS A 5 3.77 1.85 7.03
CA HIS A 5 4.19 1.55 5.67
C HIS A 5 3.00 1.39 4.71
N LEU A 6 3.28 1.53 3.43
CA LEU A 6 2.42 1.02 2.37
C LEU A 6 2.97 -0.33 1.91
N ARG A 7 2.29 -1.43 2.24
CA ARG A 7 2.66 -2.78 1.81
C ARG A 7 1.91 -3.15 0.55
N ARG A 8 2.60 -3.69 -0.45
CA ARG A 8 2.00 -4.10 -1.72
C ARG A 8 0.99 -5.22 -1.50
N ILE A 9 -0.18 -5.06 -2.13
CA ILE A 9 -1.24 -6.09 -2.20
C ILE A 9 -1.68 -6.36 -3.65
N GLY A 10 -1.21 -5.53 -4.59
CA GLY A 10 -1.40 -5.74 -6.02
C GLY A 10 -0.48 -6.80 -6.61
N ILE A 11 -0.50 -6.93 -7.93
CA ILE A 11 0.43 -7.81 -8.64
C ILE A 11 1.89 -7.34 -8.46
N PRO A 12 2.89 -8.23 -8.68
CA PRO A 12 4.29 -7.85 -8.62
C PRO A 12 4.60 -6.65 -9.51
N PRO A 13 5.54 -5.77 -9.09
CA PRO A 13 5.92 -4.62 -9.88
C PRO A 13 6.61 -5.06 -11.17
N SER A 14 6.28 -4.41 -12.27
CA SER A 14 6.94 -4.57 -13.56
C SER A 14 8.27 -3.83 -13.64
N HIS A 15 8.48 -2.81 -12.79
CA HIS A 15 9.75 -2.11 -12.64
C HIS A 15 10.51 -2.64 -11.41
N PRO A 16 11.76 -3.13 -11.57
CA PRO A 16 12.47 -3.87 -10.50
C PRO A 16 12.85 -2.99 -9.30
N GLU A 17 13.00 -1.69 -9.49
CA GLU A 17 13.34 -0.75 -8.40
C GLU A 17 12.14 -0.35 -7.52
N VAL A 18 10.91 -0.73 -7.91
CA VAL A 18 9.72 -0.38 -7.14
C VAL A 18 9.54 -1.38 -6.01
N GLY A 19 9.72 -0.90 -4.77
CA GLY A 19 9.62 -1.74 -3.58
C GLY A 19 8.23 -2.34 -3.32
N ASN A 20 8.20 -3.41 -2.52
CA ASN A 20 6.97 -4.02 -2.02
C ASN A 20 6.49 -3.42 -0.69
N CYS A 21 7.34 -2.65 -0.01
CA CYS A 21 7.07 -2.06 1.29
C CYS A 21 7.64 -0.64 1.29
N LEU A 22 6.77 0.38 1.35
CA LEU A 22 7.15 1.78 1.29
C LEU A 22 6.98 2.40 2.67
N ARG A 23 8.08 2.48 3.42
CA ARG A 23 8.08 2.98 4.81
C ARG A 23 7.76 4.47 4.86
N LEU A 24 6.85 4.85 5.74
CA LEU A 24 6.48 6.25 5.96
C LEU A 24 7.34 6.85 7.09
N LYS A 25 7.64 8.14 6.96
CA LYS A 25 8.20 8.91 8.06
C LYS A 25 7.08 9.21 9.05
N ASN A 26 7.34 9.03 10.34
CA ASN A 26 6.32 9.09 11.40
C ASN A 26 6.64 10.13 12.49
N HIS A 27 7.39 11.19 12.17
CA HIS A 27 7.53 12.37 13.03
C HIS A 27 6.59 13.48 12.57
N ASN A 28 6.24 14.40 13.47
CA ASN A 28 5.30 15.48 13.17
C ASN A 28 5.79 16.34 11.99
N ASN A 29 4.90 16.62 11.04
CA ASN A 29 5.13 17.28 9.75
C ASN A 29 6.08 16.55 8.78
N ALA A 30 6.43 15.29 9.06
CA ALA A 30 7.24 14.52 8.13
C ALA A 30 6.48 14.25 6.84
N ARG A 31 7.19 14.34 5.72
CA ARG A 31 6.65 14.07 4.38
C ARG A 31 7.33 12.87 3.76
N THR A 32 6.51 11.92 3.30
CA THR A 32 6.93 10.84 2.43
C THR A 32 6.31 11.07 1.06
N THR A 33 7.15 11.21 0.04
CA THR A 33 6.71 11.51 -1.33
C THR A 33 6.88 10.31 -2.26
N PHE A 34 6.00 10.23 -3.25
CA PHE A 34 5.92 9.11 -4.19
C PHE A 34 5.89 9.62 -5.62
N GLY A 35 6.55 8.91 -6.54
CA GLY A 35 6.46 9.20 -7.97
C GLY A 35 7.64 8.63 -8.76
N ARG A 36 7.63 8.83 -10.08
CA ARG A 36 8.67 8.33 -11.00
C ARG A 36 9.95 9.17 -11.05
N ASP A 37 10.00 10.26 -10.28
CA ASP A 37 11.23 11.03 -10.12
C ASP A 37 12.07 10.37 -9.02
N THR A 38 13.34 10.09 -9.30
CA THR A 38 14.22 9.38 -8.35
C THR A 38 14.58 10.22 -7.12
N SER A 39 14.27 11.52 -7.13
CA SER A 39 14.38 12.40 -5.95
C SER A 39 13.24 12.24 -4.94
N GLN A 40 12.19 11.46 -5.25
CA GLN A 40 11.11 11.18 -4.31
C GLN A 40 11.58 10.29 -3.15
N SER A 41 10.84 10.29 -2.04
CA SER A 41 11.14 9.37 -0.92
C SER A 41 11.03 7.91 -1.34
N HIS A 42 10.04 7.61 -2.19
CA HIS A 42 9.86 6.31 -2.82
C HIS A 42 9.64 6.46 -4.32
N TYR A 43 10.50 5.79 -5.08
CA TYR A 43 10.33 5.66 -6.52
C TYR A 43 9.17 4.70 -6.83
N ILE A 44 8.26 5.13 -7.69
CA ILE A 44 7.16 4.32 -8.21
C ILE A 44 7.06 4.58 -9.71
N ASP A 45 7.06 3.52 -10.52
CA ASP A 45 6.82 3.60 -11.95
C ASP A 45 6.28 2.27 -12.51
N SER A 46 5.91 2.27 -13.78
CA SER A 46 5.40 1.12 -14.53
C SER A 46 6.20 0.94 -15.82
N THR A 47 6.73 -0.26 -16.07
CA THR A 47 7.28 -0.60 -17.40
C THR A 47 6.19 -1.07 -18.36
N GLN A 48 5.01 -1.44 -17.85
CA GLN A 48 3.86 -1.86 -18.66
C GLN A 48 3.08 -0.69 -19.25
N TYR A 49 2.96 0.42 -18.50
CA TYR A 49 2.12 1.56 -18.85
C TYR A 49 2.92 2.86 -18.77
N GLU A 50 3.38 3.33 -19.93
CA GLU A 50 4.14 4.57 -20.02
C GLU A 50 3.35 5.75 -19.42
N ARG A 51 4.02 6.57 -18.59
CA ARG A 51 3.45 7.74 -17.92
C ARG A 51 2.22 7.44 -17.05
N LEU A 52 2.03 6.20 -16.60
CA LEU A 52 1.00 5.86 -15.60
C LEU A 52 1.21 6.68 -14.32
N ILE A 53 2.46 6.79 -13.89
CA ILE A 53 2.87 7.52 -12.69
C ILE A 53 3.45 8.90 -13.06
N SER A 54 3.03 9.92 -12.31
CA SER A 54 3.57 11.28 -12.44
C SER A 54 4.92 11.39 -11.72
N ARG A 55 5.79 12.33 -12.17
CA ARG A 55 7.09 12.60 -11.49
C ARG A 55 6.92 12.83 -10.00
N ARG A 56 5.91 13.64 -9.68
CA ARG A 56 5.39 13.86 -8.34
C ARG A 56 3.96 13.34 -8.34
N GLN A 57 3.75 12.14 -7.79
CA GLN A 57 2.48 11.45 -7.83
C GLN A 57 1.62 11.84 -6.62
N ALA A 58 2.17 11.62 -5.42
CA ALA A 58 1.47 11.88 -4.17
C ALA A 58 2.46 12.21 -3.05
N GLU A 59 1.94 12.79 -1.97
CA GLU A 59 2.65 13.04 -0.72
C GLU A 59 1.77 12.53 0.43
N ILE A 60 2.37 11.81 1.39
CA ILE A 60 1.74 11.52 2.67
C ILE A 60 2.46 12.33 3.74
N THR A 61 1.70 13.14 4.47
CA THR A 61 2.19 13.94 5.60
C THR A 61 1.76 13.30 6.91
N CYS A 62 2.70 13.07 7.83
CA CYS A 62 2.42 12.68 9.20
C CYS A 62 2.15 13.93 10.04
N LEU A 63 1.01 13.96 10.73
CA LEU A 63 0.60 15.04 11.62
C LEU A 63 0.38 14.47 13.01
N GLU A 64 0.92 15.13 14.02
CA GLU A 64 0.59 14.82 15.41
C GLU A 64 -0.72 15.52 15.79
N THR A 65 -1.67 14.76 16.31
CA THR A 65 -2.96 15.27 16.76
C THR A 65 -2.88 15.78 18.20
N GLN A 66 -3.92 16.47 18.69
CA GLN A 66 -3.93 17.07 20.03
C GLN A 66 -3.75 16.06 21.17
N ASN A 67 -4.08 14.79 20.96
CA ASN A 67 -3.93 13.72 21.95
C ASN A 67 -2.60 12.94 21.82
N GLY A 68 -1.67 13.39 20.96
CA GLY A 68 -0.39 12.73 20.71
C GLY A 68 -0.45 11.56 19.72
N ALA A 69 -1.63 11.22 19.18
CA ALA A 69 -1.74 10.20 18.14
C ALA A 69 -1.28 10.75 16.78
N LEU A 70 -0.77 9.87 15.91
CA LEU A 70 -0.34 10.22 14.56
C LEU A 70 -1.49 10.08 13.56
N GLN A 71 -1.64 11.06 12.68
CA GLN A 71 -2.58 11.07 11.56
C GLN A 71 -1.80 11.18 10.25
N PHE A 72 -2.18 10.38 9.25
CA PHE A 72 -1.55 10.40 7.93
C PHE A 72 -2.50 11.00 6.91
N VAL A 73 -2.07 12.09 6.26
CA VAL A 73 -2.85 12.78 5.22
C VAL A 73 -2.19 12.54 3.88
N LEU A 74 -2.89 11.84 2.99
CA LEU A 74 -2.49 11.66 1.60
C LEU A 74 -2.98 12.85 0.77
N LYS A 75 -2.08 13.40 -0.04
CA LYS A 75 -2.37 14.45 -1.03
C LYS A 75 -2.02 13.95 -2.43
N ASP A 76 -2.99 13.98 -3.34
CA ASP A 76 -2.80 13.68 -4.76
C ASP A 76 -2.26 14.92 -5.49
N MET A 77 -1.26 14.72 -6.35
CA MET A 77 -0.67 15.76 -7.19
C MET A 77 -0.57 15.32 -8.66
N SER A 78 -1.19 14.19 -9.00
CA SER A 78 -0.93 13.47 -10.22
C SER A 78 -1.92 13.75 -11.35
N LEU A 79 -1.51 13.45 -12.58
CA LEU A 79 -2.40 13.50 -13.75
C LEU A 79 -3.42 12.35 -13.74
N ASN A 80 -2.94 11.12 -13.50
CA ASN A 80 -3.76 9.90 -13.56
C ASN A 80 -4.47 9.55 -12.25
N GLY A 81 -4.41 10.43 -11.26
CA GLY A 81 -5.08 10.30 -9.98
C GLY A 81 -4.37 9.36 -9.00
N THR A 82 -4.69 9.55 -7.73
CA THR A 82 -4.42 8.59 -6.66
C THR A 82 -5.75 8.14 -6.07
N TYR A 83 -5.85 6.88 -5.69
CA TYR A 83 -7.11 6.25 -5.29
C TYR A 83 -6.97 5.65 -3.89
N VAL A 84 -7.99 5.85 -3.06
CA VAL A 84 -8.10 5.21 -1.75
C VAL A 84 -9.38 4.39 -1.73
N ASN A 85 -9.27 3.11 -1.42
CA ASN A 85 -10.37 2.16 -1.45
C ASN A 85 -11.13 2.18 -2.78
N ASP A 86 -10.35 2.20 -3.88
CA ASP A 86 -10.82 2.28 -5.25
C ASP A 86 -11.60 3.57 -5.60
N VAL A 87 -11.60 4.61 -4.74
CA VAL A 87 -12.21 5.92 -5.02
C VAL A 87 -11.14 6.94 -5.34
N ARG A 88 -11.31 7.72 -6.42
CA ARG A 88 -10.35 8.78 -6.78
C ARG A 88 -10.34 9.87 -5.71
N VAL A 89 -9.15 10.15 -5.16
CA VAL A 89 -8.94 11.18 -4.14
C VAL A 89 -9.29 12.56 -4.70
N ASN A 90 -10.00 13.37 -3.93
CA ASN A 90 -10.28 14.76 -4.24
C ASN A 90 -9.29 15.68 -3.53
N GLY A 91 -8.11 15.84 -4.11
CA GLY A 91 -7.03 16.66 -3.54
C GLY A 91 -6.31 16.00 -2.37
N GLN A 92 -7.01 15.73 -1.26
CA GLN A 92 -6.43 15.07 -0.09
C GLN A 92 -7.45 14.21 0.69
N CYS A 93 -6.96 13.24 1.44
CA CYS A 93 -7.75 12.44 2.38
C CYS A 93 -6.90 11.96 3.57
N VAL A 94 -7.57 11.62 4.68
CA VAL A 94 -6.93 10.92 5.81
C VAL A 94 -6.84 9.44 5.49
N LEU A 95 -5.73 8.80 5.84
CA LEU A 95 -5.55 7.36 5.76
C LEU A 95 -5.71 6.72 7.14
N ASN A 96 -6.44 5.60 7.17
CA ASN A 96 -6.56 4.73 8.33
C ASN A 96 -5.95 3.37 8.01
N SER A 97 -5.42 2.68 9.03
CA SER A 97 -4.86 1.34 8.83
C SER A 97 -5.89 0.42 8.16
N GLY A 98 -5.45 -0.32 7.13
CA GLY A 98 -6.29 -1.14 6.27
C GLY A 98 -6.70 -0.45 4.96
N ASP A 99 -6.57 0.86 4.83
CA ASP A 99 -6.91 1.57 3.60
C ASP A 99 -6.04 1.14 2.42
N CYS A 100 -6.66 0.90 1.27
CA CYS A 100 -5.98 0.50 0.05
C CYS A 100 -5.66 1.72 -0.83
N VAL A 101 -4.38 2.03 -0.98
CA VAL A 101 -3.88 3.12 -1.83
C VAL A 101 -3.46 2.56 -3.20
N THR A 102 -3.97 3.12 -4.29
CA THR A 102 -3.50 2.83 -5.65
C THR A 102 -2.99 4.09 -6.33
N PHE A 103 -1.74 4.06 -6.82
CA PHE A 103 -1.12 5.19 -7.51
C PHE A 103 -1.35 5.10 -9.01
N GLY A 104 -2.06 6.08 -9.58
CA GLY A 104 -2.40 6.08 -11.00
C GLY A 104 -3.57 5.16 -11.35
N HIS A 105 -4.09 5.39 -12.55
CA HIS A 105 -5.07 4.53 -13.23
C HIS A 105 -4.89 4.70 -14.74
N ILE A 106 -4.95 3.60 -15.50
CA ILE A 106 -4.85 3.61 -16.98
C ILE A 106 -5.88 4.52 -17.69
N GLN A 107 -6.98 4.86 -17.01
CA GLN A 107 -8.03 5.76 -17.51
C GLN A 107 -8.17 6.99 -16.60
N GLY A 108 -7.16 7.29 -15.79
CA GLY A 108 -7.20 8.28 -14.71
C GLY A 108 -7.75 9.62 -15.16
N VAL A 109 -7.29 10.14 -16.30
CA VAL A 109 -7.76 11.42 -16.87
C VAL A 109 -9.29 11.48 -17.06
N LYS A 110 -9.97 10.35 -17.26
CA LYS A 110 -11.42 10.27 -17.49
C LYS A 110 -12.24 10.06 -16.21
N ILE A 111 -11.60 9.81 -15.07
CA ILE A 111 -12.28 9.48 -13.82
C ILE A 111 -12.37 10.72 -12.95
N SER A 112 -13.56 11.17 -12.56
CA SER A 112 -13.67 12.38 -11.73
C SER A 112 -13.26 12.11 -10.26
N PRO A 113 -12.81 13.12 -9.51
CA PRO A 113 -12.64 12.99 -8.06
C PRO A 113 -13.92 12.47 -7.37
N GLY A 114 -13.77 11.57 -6.39
CA GLY A 114 -14.87 10.91 -5.69
C GLY A 114 -15.52 9.74 -6.45
N GLN A 115 -15.13 9.48 -7.70
CA GLN A 115 -15.65 8.37 -8.48
C GLN A 115 -14.98 7.05 -8.08
N TYR A 116 -15.79 5.99 -7.96
CA TYR A 116 -15.35 4.62 -7.77
C TYR A 116 -14.78 4.04 -9.08
N ALA A 117 -13.57 3.48 -9.02
CA ALA A 117 -12.79 2.96 -10.13
C ALA A 117 -11.86 1.84 -9.64
N PRO A 118 -12.35 0.58 -9.58
CA PRO A 118 -11.60 -0.54 -9.05
C PRO A 118 -10.47 -0.99 -9.96
N GLN A 119 -9.32 -1.30 -9.36
CA GLN A 119 -8.10 -1.67 -10.08
C GLN A 119 -7.51 -3.00 -9.54
N LYS A 120 -8.22 -4.11 -9.75
CA LYS A 120 -7.88 -5.42 -9.13
C LYS A 120 -6.45 -5.90 -9.40
N ASN A 121 -5.95 -5.69 -10.61
CA ASN A 121 -4.63 -6.16 -11.03
C ASN A 121 -3.61 -5.03 -11.14
N SER A 122 -3.77 -3.96 -10.35
CA SER A 122 -2.80 -2.87 -10.35
C SER A 122 -1.49 -3.31 -9.70
N GLU A 123 -0.37 -3.05 -10.37
CA GLU A 123 0.99 -3.22 -9.85
C GLU A 123 1.44 -2.05 -8.96
N VAL A 124 0.54 -1.16 -8.58
CA VAL A 124 0.83 0.03 -7.77
C VAL A 124 -0.25 0.21 -6.71
N LYS A 125 -0.78 -0.92 -6.23
CA LYS A 125 -1.78 -1.04 -5.17
C LYS A 125 -1.16 -1.57 -3.89
N PHE A 126 -1.37 -0.82 -2.82
CA PHE A 126 -0.78 -1.03 -1.50
C PHE A 126 -1.87 -0.90 -0.43
N VAL A 127 -1.67 -1.56 0.70
CA VAL A 127 -2.43 -1.33 1.93
C VAL A 127 -1.60 -0.46 2.87
N PHE A 128 -2.23 0.49 3.53
CA PHE A 128 -1.63 1.29 4.58
C PHE A 128 -1.73 0.53 5.91
N GLU A 129 -0.60 0.25 6.55
CA GLU A 129 -0.56 -0.53 7.79
C GLU A 129 0.24 0.20 8.87
N GLU A 130 -0.28 0.07 10.09
CA GLU A 130 0.43 0.37 11.32
C GLU A 130 1.01 -0.94 11.87
N VAL A 131 2.33 -1.00 12.01
CA VAL A 131 3.04 -2.17 12.52
C VAL A 131 3.50 -1.85 13.93
N THR A 132 2.88 -2.50 14.91
CA THR A 132 3.28 -2.49 16.31
C THR A 132 4.15 -3.71 16.62
N GLU A 133 4.90 -3.67 17.73
CA GLU A 133 5.72 -4.81 18.18
C GLU A 133 4.87 -6.07 18.41
N ASP A 134 3.64 -5.90 18.90
CA ASP A 134 2.71 -7.02 19.14
C ASP A 134 2.28 -7.71 17.84
N ASN A 135 2.15 -6.97 16.73
CA ASN A 135 1.74 -7.50 15.43
C ASN A 135 2.90 -8.13 14.63
N GLN A 136 4.16 -7.86 14.98
CA GLN A 136 5.32 -8.48 14.32
C GLN A 136 5.51 -9.96 14.71
N SER A 137 5.02 -10.35 15.88
CA SER A 137 5.17 -11.70 16.45
C SER A 137 4.23 -12.73 15.81
N LEU A 138 3.14 -12.27 15.17
CA LEU A 138 2.09 -13.15 14.64
C LEU A 138 2.44 -13.77 13.28
N GLU A 139 3.28 -13.13 12.46
CA GLU A 139 3.68 -13.64 11.14
C GLU A 139 4.44 -14.99 11.21
N PRO A 140 5.48 -15.17 12.04
CA PRO A 140 6.15 -16.48 12.14
C PRO A 140 5.27 -17.56 12.78
N GLU A 141 4.39 -17.22 13.72
CA GLU A 141 3.48 -18.19 14.37
C GLU A 141 2.34 -18.64 13.44
N ILE A 142 1.74 -17.74 12.66
CA ILE A 142 0.70 -18.10 11.69
C ILE A 142 1.29 -19.01 10.60
N LEU A 143 2.49 -18.70 10.07
CA LEU A 143 3.17 -19.57 9.09
C LEU A 143 3.53 -20.95 9.68
N ALA A 144 3.95 -21.01 10.94
CA ALA A 144 4.24 -22.28 11.63
C ALA A 144 2.97 -23.12 11.87
N GLN A 145 1.87 -22.50 12.30
CA GLN A 145 0.60 -23.17 12.59
C GLN A 145 -0.11 -23.63 11.31
N THR A 146 -0.04 -22.85 10.22
CA THR A 146 -0.62 -23.25 8.93
C THR A 146 0.12 -24.45 8.34
N SER A 147 1.46 -24.50 8.48
CA SER A 147 2.28 -25.62 8.02
C SER A 147 2.00 -26.93 8.79
N GLN A 148 1.79 -26.84 10.11
CA GLN A 148 1.41 -27.99 10.94
C GLN A 148 -0.01 -28.50 10.64
N THR A 149 -0.94 -27.60 10.35
CA THR A 149 -2.34 -27.96 10.04
C THR A 149 -2.43 -28.71 8.70
N VAL A 150 -1.66 -28.26 7.70
CA VAL A 150 -1.58 -28.93 6.39
C VAL A 150 -0.89 -30.31 6.50
N GLN A 151 0.18 -30.44 7.29
CA GLN A 151 0.81 -31.74 7.55
C GLN A 151 -0.13 -32.72 8.25
N THR A 152 -0.88 -32.27 9.25
CA THR A 152 -1.83 -33.14 9.97
C THR A 152 -2.98 -33.60 9.09
N GLN A 153 -3.51 -32.74 8.21
CA GLN A 153 -4.56 -33.13 7.26
C GLN A 153 -4.06 -34.11 6.19
N ILE A 154 -2.82 -33.97 5.69
CA ILE A 154 -2.24 -34.92 4.73
C ILE A 154 -2.04 -36.30 5.38
N ILE A 155 -1.59 -36.37 6.64
CA ILE A 155 -1.40 -37.65 7.35
C ILE A 155 -2.74 -38.37 7.58
N ILE A 156 -3.82 -37.65 7.93
CA ILE A 156 -5.15 -38.26 8.12
C ILE A 156 -5.69 -38.83 6.81
N ILE A 157 -5.43 -38.19 5.67
CA ILE A 157 -5.88 -38.68 4.35
C ILE A 157 -5.12 -39.96 3.95
N TRP A 158 -3.86 -40.15 4.39
CA TRP A 158 -3.06 -41.34 4.06
C TRP A 158 -3.29 -42.55 4.99
N MET A 159 -3.95 -42.39 6.14
CA MET A 159 -4.23 -43.50 7.07
C MET A 159 -5.66 -44.09 6.92
N GLY A 160 -6.43 -43.64 5.92
CA GLY A 160 -7.82 -44.04 5.69
C GLY A 160 -8.03 -45.19 4.70
N ASP A 161 -6.99 -45.65 4.00
CA ASP A 161 -7.09 -46.73 3.00
C ASP A 161 -6.24 -47.95 3.40
N VAL A 162 -6.71 -48.70 4.42
CA VAL A 162 -6.26 -50.08 4.69
C VAL A 162 -7.46 -50.98 4.98
#